data_AF-A0A3A9JKJ6-F1
#
_entry.id   AF-A0A3A9JKJ6-F1
#
_cell.length_a   1.000
_cell.length_b   1.000
_cell.length_c   1.000
_cell.angle_alpha   90.00
_cell.angle_beta   90.00
_cell.angle_gamma   90.00
#
_symmetry.space_group_name_H-M   'P 1'
#
loop_
_entity.id
_entity.type
_entity.pdbx_description
1 polymer ?
#
loop_
_entity_poly.entity_id
_entity_poly.type
_entity_poly.pdbx_seq_one_letter_code
_entity_poly.pdbx_strand_id
1 'polypeptide(L)'
;MFKITGKDLILLLLYAPGRTGEYNEKIEGRTRLQKMVFLFEKEVYPNFKKDALISEEDLPKFESYHYGPFSKQVFDDIEFLIGLGFVEVISSDEQIDMGEQEEYKQWLEETGIEENWGSDNDIVIFEKQAFILSDIGKKFVEEKLWPALSDNQKNAIAGLKLNCTEANLNSILHYVYKKYPDFTTKSRIRDEILGNVLQY
;
A
#
# COMPACT_ATOMS: atom_id res chain seq x y z
N MET A 1 -22.54 6.59 -14.03
CA MET A 1 -22.02 5.25 -13.70
C MET A 1 -20.94 5.45 -12.67
N PHE A 2 -21.05 4.80 -11.52
CA PHE A 2 -20.05 4.92 -10.45
C PHE A 2 -18.79 4.14 -10.87
N LYS A 3 -17.64 4.81 -10.92
CA LYS A 3 -16.35 4.24 -11.35
C LYS A 3 -15.37 4.38 -10.19
N ILE A 4 -14.69 3.30 -9.85
CA ILE A 4 -13.69 3.21 -8.79
C ILE A 4 -12.33 3.61 -9.36
N THR A 5 -11.63 4.49 -8.67
CA THR A 5 -10.27 4.97 -9.00
C THR A 5 -9.20 4.28 -8.13
N GLY A 6 -7.92 4.49 -8.44
CA GLY A 6 -6.81 4.06 -7.58
C GLY A 6 -6.90 4.57 -6.13
N LYS A 7 -7.41 5.80 -5.91
CA LYS A 7 -7.65 6.35 -4.57
C LYS A 7 -8.77 5.60 -3.85
N ASP A 8 -9.84 5.29 -4.56
CA ASP A 8 -10.95 4.51 -4.02
C ASP A 8 -10.50 3.10 -3.62
N LEU A 9 -9.57 2.49 -4.37
CA LEU A 9 -8.96 1.22 -4.01
C LEU A 9 -8.18 1.32 -2.69
N ILE A 10 -7.41 2.39 -2.46
CA ILE A 10 -6.71 2.61 -1.18
C ILE A 10 -7.72 2.71 -0.04
N LEU A 11 -8.79 3.49 -0.21
CA LEU A 11 -9.85 3.64 0.79
C LEU A 11 -10.55 2.29 1.08
N LEU A 12 -10.83 1.51 0.05
CA LEU A 12 -11.42 0.17 0.18
C LEU A 12 -10.50 -0.80 0.93
N LEU A 13 -9.19 -0.77 0.67
CA LEU A 13 -8.20 -1.58 1.40
C LEU A 13 -8.12 -1.18 2.87
N LEU A 14 -8.11 0.12 3.18
CA LEU A 14 -8.12 0.59 4.57
C LEU A 14 -9.42 0.21 5.29
N TYR A 15 -10.56 0.25 4.60
CA TYR A 15 -11.86 -0.12 5.18
C TYR A 15 -12.06 -1.63 5.40
N ALA A 16 -11.66 -2.47 4.44
CA ALA A 16 -11.96 -3.90 4.46
C ALA A 16 -11.44 -4.59 5.74
N PRO A 17 -12.07 -5.70 6.18
CA PRO A 17 -11.55 -6.45 7.31
C PRO A 17 -10.25 -7.16 6.94
N GLY A 18 -9.29 -7.17 7.87
CA GLY A 18 -7.98 -7.79 7.72
C GLY A 18 -7.74 -8.86 8.76
N ARG A 19 -6.54 -8.87 9.34
CA ARG A 19 -6.09 -9.83 10.36
C ARG A 19 -6.99 -9.87 11.59
N THR A 20 -7.54 -8.74 12.03
CA THR A 20 -8.43 -8.69 13.21
C THR A 20 -9.85 -9.15 12.90
N GLY A 21 -10.24 -9.18 11.61
CA GLY A 21 -11.62 -9.37 11.18
C GLY A 21 -12.51 -8.13 11.31
N GLU A 22 -12.02 -7.06 11.91
CA GLU A 22 -12.76 -5.81 12.09
C GLU A 22 -12.62 -4.88 10.88
N TYR A 23 -13.70 -4.16 10.55
CA TYR A 23 -13.65 -3.10 9.56
C TYR A 23 -12.82 -1.91 10.05
N ASN A 24 -12.20 -1.20 9.11
CA ASN A 24 -11.32 -0.06 9.38
C ASN A 24 -10.12 -0.39 10.26
N GLU A 25 -9.61 -1.62 10.17
CA GLU A 25 -8.32 -1.99 10.75
C GLU A 25 -7.18 -1.21 10.06
N LYS A 26 -6.27 -0.65 10.85
CA LYS A 26 -5.09 0.07 10.36
C LYS A 26 -4.18 -0.82 9.50
N ILE A 27 -3.47 -0.21 8.56
CA ILE A 27 -2.45 -0.87 7.75
C ILE A 27 -1.08 -0.30 8.12
N GLU A 28 -0.19 -1.18 8.56
CA GLU A 28 1.17 -0.86 8.99
C GLU A 28 2.09 -0.68 7.78
N GLY A 29 2.59 0.55 7.60
CA GLY A 29 3.62 0.89 6.63
C GLY A 29 3.13 1.27 5.23
N ARG A 30 3.78 2.27 4.63
CA ARG A 30 3.47 2.75 3.26
C ARG A 30 3.87 1.69 2.23
N THR A 31 5.02 1.06 2.41
CA THR A 31 5.51 0.01 1.48
C THR A 31 4.58 -1.20 1.47
N ARG A 32 3.96 -1.54 2.60
CA ARG A 32 2.94 -2.60 2.64
C ARG A 32 1.72 -2.23 1.79
N LEU A 33 1.20 -1.02 1.96
CA LEU A 33 0.06 -0.54 1.19
C LEU A 33 0.38 -0.47 -0.32
N GLN A 34 1.60 -0.04 -0.69
CA GLN A 34 2.14 -0.12 -2.05
C GLN A 34 2.05 -1.52 -2.63
N LYS A 35 2.49 -2.52 -1.87
CA LYS A 35 2.51 -3.92 -2.32
C LYS A 35 1.10 -4.51 -2.37
N MET A 36 0.19 -4.11 -1.48
CA MET A 36 -1.21 -4.49 -1.56
C MET A 36 -1.86 -3.97 -2.84
N VAL A 37 -1.64 -2.71 -3.22
CA VAL A 37 -2.17 -2.15 -4.47
C VAL A 37 -1.60 -2.87 -5.70
N PHE A 38 -0.29 -3.19 -5.69
CA PHE A 38 0.34 -3.99 -6.74
C PHE A 38 -0.28 -5.39 -6.86
N LEU A 39 -0.44 -6.09 -5.74
CA LEU A 39 -1.02 -7.44 -5.72
C LEU A 39 -2.50 -7.42 -6.10
N PHE A 40 -3.22 -6.34 -5.78
CA PHE A 40 -4.58 -6.14 -6.30
C PHE A 40 -4.57 -6.12 -7.83
N GLU A 41 -3.73 -5.29 -8.45
CA GLU A 41 -3.63 -5.18 -9.91
C GLU A 41 -3.29 -6.54 -10.57
N LYS A 42 -2.34 -7.29 -10.00
CA LYS A 42 -1.86 -8.54 -10.61
C LYS A 42 -2.73 -9.76 -10.33
N GLU A 43 -3.38 -9.83 -9.17
CA GLU A 43 -4.01 -11.07 -8.69
C GLU A 43 -5.51 -10.95 -8.48
N VAL A 44 -6.00 -9.79 -8.01
CA VAL A 44 -7.43 -9.60 -7.68
C VAL A 44 -8.20 -9.01 -8.85
N TYR A 45 -7.65 -7.98 -9.49
CA TYR A 45 -8.27 -7.23 -10.58
C TYR A 45 -8.82 -8.11 -11.73
N PRO A 46 -8.13 -9.18 -12.20
CA PRO A 46 -8.65 -10.05 -13.26
C PRO A 46 -10.04 -10.63 -12.96
N ASN A 47 -10.34 -10.90 -11.69
CA ASN A 47 -11.65 -11.37 -11.26
C ASN A 47 -12.57 -10.21 -10.85
N PHE A 48 -12.00 -9.11 -10.35
CA PHE A 48 -12.73 -7.91 -9.91
C PHE A 48 -13.38 -7.12 -11.04
N LYS A 49 -12.74 -7.07 -12.22
CA LYS A 49 -13.17 -6.24 -13.37
C LYS A 49 -14.43 -6.72 -14.08
N LYS A 50 -14.91 -7.93 -13.78
CA LYS A 50 -16.08 -8.54 -14.45
C LYS A 50 -17.36 -7.73 -14.21
N ASP A 51 -17.40 -6.95 -13.15
CA ASP A 51 -18.53 -6.09 -12.78
C ASP A 51 -18.42 -4.65 -13.33
N ALA A 52 -17.40 -4.35 -14.16
CA ALA A 52 -17.18 -3.08 -14.86
C ALA A 52 -17.12 -1.81 -13.97
N LEU A 53 -16.86 -1.96 -12.67
CA LEU A 53 -16.72 -0.84 -11.72
C LEU A 53 -15.36 -0.14 -11.80
N ILE A 54 -14.35 -0.81 -12.36
CA ILE A 54 -12.97 -0.34 -12.47
C ILE A 54 -12.38 -0.83 -13.78
N SER A 55 -11.64 0.03 -14.49
CA SER A 55 -10.85 -0.36 -15.66
C SER A 55 -9.35 -0.29 -15.38
N GLU A 56 -8.56 -0.93 -16.24
CA GLU A 56 -7.11 -1.08 -16.04
C GLU A 56 -6.39 0.27 -16.08
N GLU A 57 -6.92 1.20 -16.87
CA GLU A 57 -6.50 2.60 -16.95
C GLU A 57 -6.72 3.39 -15.65
N ASP A 58 -7.60 2.94 -14.75
CA ASP A 58 -7.84 3.57 -13.45
C ASP A 58 -6.84 3.11 -12.38
N LEU A 59 -6.10 2.03 -12.65
CA LEU A 59 -5.14 1.47 -11.72
C LEU A 59 -3.78 2.17 -11.81
N PRO A 60 -3.08 2.32 -10.66
CA PRO A 60 -1.73 2.86 -10.66
C PRO A 60 -0.78 2.03 -11.54
N LYS A 61 0.09 2.72 -12.27
CA LYS A 61 1.11 2.05 -13.09
C LYS A 61 2.32 1.73 -12.24
N PHE A 62 2.74 0.47 -12.28
CA PHE A 62 3.92 0.01 -11.56
C PHE A 62 5.12 -0.14 -12.48
N GLU A 63 6.29 0.13 -11.91
CA GLU A 63 7.58 -0.16 -12.52
C GLU A 63 8.52 -0.85 -11.53
N SER A 64 9.58 -1.44 -12.07
CA SER A 64 10.68 -1.96 -11.27
C SER A 64 11.44 -0.80 -10.63
N TYR A 65 11.63 -0.87 -9.32
CA TYR A 65 12.29 0.16 -8.52
C TYR A 65 13.11 -0.45 -7.37
N HIS A 66 13.64 0.40 -6.49
CA HIS A 66 14.62 0.05 -5.47
C HIS A 66 14.14 -0.96 -4.42
N TYR A 67 12.83 -1.09 -4.22
CA TYR A 67 12.21 -2.05 -3.31
C TYR A 67 11.20 -2.96 -4.02
N GLY A 68 11.44 -3.21 -5.30
CA GLY A 68 10.58 -4.01 -6.17
C GLY A 68 9.53 -3.14 -6.87
N PRO A 69 8.30 -3.64 -7.08
CA PRO A 69 7.27 -2.88 -7.78
C PRO A 69 6.92 -1.61 -7.03
N PHE A 70 7.04 -0.48 -7.71
CA PHE A 70 6.75 0.84 -7.18
C PHE A 70 5.90 1.64 -8.17
N SER A 71 5.10 2.53 -7.63
CA SER A 71 4.22 3.45 -8.35
C SER A 71 4.15 4.72 -7.52
N LYS A 72 4.80 5.77 -8.01
CA LYS A 72 4.77 7.10 -7.38
C LYS A 72 3.34 7.57 -7.11
N GLN A 73 2.41 7.25 -8.02
CA GLN A 73 1.00 7.59 -7.90
C GLN A 73 0.36 7.06 -6.61
N VAL A 74 0.76 5.88 -6.13
CA VAL A 74 0.19 5.31 -4.89
C VAL A 74 0.59 6.14 -3.68
N PHE A 75 1.86 6.55 -3.58
CA PHE A 75 2.31 7.43 -2.49
C PHE A 75 1.66 8.81 -2.61
N ASP A 76 1.63 9.39 -3.81
CA ASP A 76 0.94 10.66 -4.06
C ASP A 76 -0.55 10.58 -3.66
N ASP A 77 -1.21 9.45 -3.92
CA ASP A 77 -2.61 9.22 -3.57
C ASP A 77 -2.83 9.06 -2.07
N ILE A 78 -1.93 8.38 -1.35
CA ILE A 78 -1.97 8.28 0.11
C ILE A 78 -1.89 9.68 0.73
N GLU A 79 -0.91 10.48 0.32
CA GLU A 79 -0.71 11.84 0.85
C GLU A 79 -1.85 12.79 0.46
N PHE A 80 -2.40 12.64 -0.74
CA PHE A 80 -3.61 13.35 -1.14
C PHE A 80 -4.80 13.01 -0.24
N LEU A 81 -5.01 11.73 0.08
CA LEU A 81 -6.10 11.29 0.96
C LEU A 81 -5.91 11.74 2.41
N ILE A 82 -4.66 11.81 2.89
CA ILE A 82 -4.31 12.41 4.19
C ILE A 82 -4.62 13.90 4.18
N GLY A 83 -4.17 14.63 3.15
CA GLY A 83 -4.41 16.07 3.01
C GLY A 83 -5.90 16.44 2.90
N LEU A 84 -6.73 15.54 2.36
CA LEU A 84 -8.19 15.69 2.35
C LEU A 84 -8.87 15.29 3.67
N GLY A 85 -8.14 14.70 4.62
CA GLY A 85 -8.68 14.24 5.90
C GLY A 85 -9.47 12.93 5.80
N PHE A 86 -9.28 12.13 4.75
CA PHE A 86 -9.91 10.80 4.62
C PHE A 86 -9.12 9.71 5.33
N VAL A 87 -7.81 9.89 5.45
CA VAL A 87 -6.87 8.96 6.08
C VAL A 87 -6.16 9.67 7.21
N GLU A 88 -6.07 9.00 8.35
CA GLU A 88 -5.28 9.42 9.50
C GLU A 88 -3.99 8.60 9.57
N VAL A 89 -2.92 9.25 10.05
CA VAL A 89 -1.60 8.65 10.26
C VAL A 89 -1.39 8.48 11.75
N ILE A 90 -1.01 7.26 12.16
CA ILE A 90 -0.71 6.92 13.55
C ILE A 90 0.76 6.51 13.62
N SER A 91 1.49 6.99 14.63
CA SER A 91 2.83 6.47 14.95
C SER A 91 2.73 4.99 15.33
N SER A 92 3.58 4.16 14.75
CA SER A 92 3.64 2.73 15.00
C SER A 92 4.89 2.36 15.79
N ASP A 93 4.69 1.56 16.85
CA ASP A 93 5.78 0.96 17.62
C ASP A 93 6.40 -0.27 16.91
N GLU A 94 5.89 -0.63 15.74
CA GLU A 94 6.49 -1.72 14.95
C GLU A 94 7.89 -1.35 14.45
N GLN A 95 8.74 -2.37 14.31
CA GLN A 95 10.06 -2.19 13.71
C GLN A 95 9.92 -1.71 12.27
N ILE A 96 10.77 -0.76 11.89
CA ILE A 96 10.90 -0.29 10.51
C ILE A 96 11.42 -1.44 9.68
N ASP A 97 10.65 -1.83 8.67
CA ASP A 97 11.06 -2.87 7.75
C ASP A 97 12.17 -2.33 6.81
N MET A 98 13.03 -3.23 6.36
CA MET A 98 14.18 -2.90 5.53
C MET A 98 13.74 -2.15 4.26
N GLY A 99 14.30 -0.95 4.06
CA GLY A 99 14.05 -0.18 2.86
C GLY A 99 12.84 0.75 2.88
N GLU A 100 11.98 0.65 3.88
CA GLU A 100 10.79 1.48 3.98
C GLU A 100 11.15 2.97 4.18
N GLN A 101 12.13 3.25 5.04
CA GLN A 101 12.64 4.60 5.25
C GLN A 101 13.26 5.18 3.97
N GLU A 102 14.09 4.40 3.28
CA GLU A 102 14.74 4.83 2.05
C GLU A 102 13.75 5.03 0.88
N GLU A 103 12.74 4.16 0.75
CA GLU A 103 11.67 4.30 -0.26
C GLU A 103 10.91 5.61 -0.03
N TYR A 104 10.60 5.93 1.25
CA TYR A 104 9.94 7.18 1.59
C TYR A 104 10.81 8.42 1.32
N LYS A 105 12.08 8.41 1.75
CA LYS A 105 13.01 9.53 1.52
C LYS A 105 13.16 9.86 0.04
N GLN A 106 13.26 8.84 -0.81
CA GLN A 106 13.40 9.05 -2.26
C GLN A 106 12.14 9.65 -2.86
N TRP A 107 10.96 9.19 -2.43
CA TRP A 107 9.71 9.80 -2.87
C TRP A 107 9.60 11.28 -2.44
N LEU A 108 10.06 11.64 -1.24
CA LEU A 108 10.14 13.05 -0.81
C LEU A 108 11.07 13.87 -1.73
N GLU A 109 12.25 13.34 -2.04
CA GLU A 109 13.20 13.97 -2.97
C GLU A 109 12.60 14.17 -4.36
N GLU A 110 11.89 13.18 -4.90
CA GLU A 110 11.25 13.24 -6.22
C GLU A 110 10.07 14.22 -6.28
N THR A 111 9.34 14.39 -5.17
CA THR A 111 8.19 15.30 -5.10
C THR A 111 8.58 16.75 -4.81
N GLY A 112 9.78 16.98 -4.28
CA GLY A 112 10.21 18.29 -3.81
C GLY A 112 9.39 18.78 -2.61
N ILE A 113 8.74 17.87 -1.88
CA ILE A 113 8.04 18.19 -0.64
C ILE A 113 9.09 18.43 0.44
N GLU A 114 9.22 19.68 0.87
CA GLU A 114 9.94 20.03 2.08
C GLU A 114 9.05 19.68 3.28
N GLU A 115 9.17 18.45 3.79
CA GLU A 115 8.66 18.18 5.13
C GLU A 115 9.42 19.08 6.11
N ASN A 116 8.69 19.82 6.94
CA ASN A 116 9.27 20.70 7.96
C ASN A 116 9.77 19.82 9.13
N TRP A 117 10.77 18.98 8.87
CA TRP A 117 11.53 18.27 9.87
C TRP A 117 12.18 19.33 10.75
N GLY A 118 11.75 19.43 12.01
CA GLY A 118 12.05 20.54 12.93
C GLY A 118 13.47 21.10 12.83
N SER A 119 13.57 22.43 12.88
CA SER A 119 14.82 23.18 12.86
C SER A 119 15.73 22.82 14.05
N ASP A 120 17.02 22.74 13.73
CA ASP A 120 18.21 22.81 14.57
C ASP A 120 18.36 21.80 15.73
N ASN A 121 19.18 20.77 15.45
CA ASN A 121 19.83 19.81 16.37
C ASN A 121 19.07 18.56 16.85
N ASP A 122 17.85 18.30 16.39
CA ASP A 122 17.18 17.03 16.68
C ASP A 122 17.49 15.97 15.62
N ILE A 123 17.94 14.78 16.07
CA ILE A 123 18.09 13.61 15.21
C ILE A 123 16.71 13.29 14.65
N VAL A 124 16.53 13.48 13.34
CA VAL A 124 15.32 13.10 12.64
C VAL A 124 15.21 11.58 12.63
N ILE A 125 14.33 11.05 13.48
CA ILE A 125 14.00 9.62 13.51
C ILE A 125 12.81 9.42 12.56
N PHE A 126 12.99 8.58 11.55
CA PHE A 126 11.86 8.11 10.75
C PHE A 126 11.00 7.25 11.67
N GLU A 127 9.79 7.70 11.97
CA GLU A 127 8.83 6.91 12.72
C GLU A 127 8.03 6.03 11.76
N LYS A 128 7.90 4.74 12.09
CA LYS A 128 7.02 3.86 11.31
C LYS A 128 5.59 4.37 11.45
N GLN A 129 4.87 4.38 10.34
CA GLN A 129 3.52 4.91 10.29
C GLN A 129 2.51 3.81 9.99
N ALA A 130 1.33 3.94 10.58
CA ALA A 130 0.15 3.16 10.23
C ALA A 130 -0.94 4.09 9.68
N PHE A 131 -1.72 3.56 8.74
CA PHE A 131 -2.78 4.29 8.05
C PHE A 131 -4.13 3.71 8.42
N ILE A 132 -5.08 4.58 8.77
CA ILE A 132 -6.47 4.21 9.09
C ILE A 132 -7.42 5.22 8.45
N LEU A 133 -8.66 4.85 8.14
CA LEU A 133 -9.63 5.85 7.72
C LEU A 133 -10.04 6.70 8.93
N SER A 134 -10.11 8.01 8.69
CA SER A 134 -10.82 8.93 9.58
C SER A 134 -12.32 8.62 9.58
N ASP A 135 -13.08 9.25 10.47
CA ASP A 135 -14.54 9.16 10.47
C ASP A 135 -15.15 9.58 9.12
N ILE A 136 -14.58 10.60 8.47
CA ILE A 136 -15.05 11.09 7.17
C ILE A 136 -14.74 10.05 6.07
N GLY A 137 -13.51 9.53 6.06
CA GLY A 137 -13.10 8.51 5.09
C GLY A 137 -13.93 7.23 5.25
N LYS A 138 -14.11 6.77 6.49
CA LYS A 138 -14.92 5.59 6.82
C LYS A 138 -16.36 5.76 6.34
N LYS A 139 -16.99 6.88 6.68
CA LYS A 139 -18.37 7.18 6.25
C LYS A 139 -18.50 7.22 4.72
N PHE A 140 -17.54 7.82 4.02
CA PHE A 140 -17.54 7.83 2.57
C PHE A 140 -17.49 6.41 1.98
N VAL A 141 -16.62 5.55 2.51
CA VAL A 141 -16.53 4.15 2.06
C VAL A 141 -17.84 3.40 2.35
N GLU A 142 -18.38 3.52 3.56
CA GLU A 142 -19.62 2.84 3.99
C GLU A 142 -20.84 3.24 3.16
N GLU A 143 -20.95 4.51 2.77
CA GLU A 143 -22.12 5.02 2.06
C GLU A 143 -21.99 4.95 0.53
N LYS A 144 -20.77 4.99 -0.02
CA LYS A 144 -20.53 5.13 -1.47
C LYS A 144 -19.80 3.96 -2.08
N LEU A 145 -18.63 3.60 -1.56
CA LEU A 145 -17.76 2.61 -2.22
C LEU A 145 -18.18 1.17 -1.89
N TRP A 146 -18.30 0.84 -0.61
CA TRP A 146 -18.52 -0.53 -0.14
C TRP A 146 -19.87 -1.13 -0.59
N PRO A 147 -21.00 -0.39 -0.57
CA PRO A 147 -22.27 -0.91 -1.05
C PRO A 147 -22.31 -1.16 -2.56
N ALA A 148 -21.44 -0.50 -3.32
CA ALA A 148 -21.35 -0.70 -4.77
C ALA A 148 -20.67 -2.03 -5.14
N LEU A 149 -19.93 -2.65 -4.22
CA LEU A 149 -19.23 -3.91 -4.46
C LEU A 149 -20.13 -5.13 -4.29
N SER A 150 -19.94 -6.11 -5.18
CA SER A 150 -20.51 -7.45 -5.00
C SER A 150 -19.85 -8.17 -3.81
N ASP A 151 -20.51 -9.19 -3.26
CA ASP A 151 -19.93 -9.94 -2.14
C ASP A 151 -18.62 -10.64 -2.53
N ASN A 152 -18.49 -11.07 -3.79
CA ASN A 152 -17.24 -11.61 -4.31
C ASN A 152 -16.12 -10.56 -4.30
N GLN A 153 -16.41 -9.31 -4.68
CA GLN A 153 -15.44 -8.22 -4.64
C GLN A 153 -15.04 -7.85 -3.20
N LYS A 154 -16.00 -7.78 -2.29
CA LYS A 154 -15.75 -7.55 -0.85
C LYS A 154 -14.85 -8.64 -0.28
N ASN A 155 -15.17 -9.90 -0.54
CA ASN A 155 -14.39 -11.06 -0.11
C ASN A 155 -12.99 -11.08 -0.73
N ALA A 156 -12.84 -10.66 -1.99
CA ALA A 156 -11.54 -10.60 -2.64
C ALA A 156 -10.63 -9.51 -2.04
N ILE A 157 -11.16 -8.33 -1.74
CA ILE A 157 -10.41 -7.25 -1.06
C ILE A 157 -10.07 -7.68 0.37
N ALA A 158 -11.02 -8.23 1.12
CA ALA A 158 -10.77 -8.73 2.48
C ALA A 158 -9.70 -9.83 2.50
N GLY A 159 -9.78 -10.80 1.58
CA GLY A 159 -8.79 -11.86 1.46
C GLY A 159 -7.39 -11.33 1.11
N LEU A 160 -7.30 -10.33 0.21
CA LEU A 160 -6.04 -9.66 -0.10
C LEU A 160 -5.47 -8.95 1.14
N LYS A 161 -6.29 -8.16 1.84
CA LYS A 161 -5.87 -7.44 3.05
C LYS A 161 -5.41 -8.42 4.12
N LEU A 162 -6.17 -9.48 4.39
CA LEU A 162 -5.82 -10.53 5.35
C LEU A 162 -4.44 -11.12 5.03
N ASN A 163 -4.24 -11.62 3.81
CA ASN A 163 -2.95 -12.21 3.40
C ASN A 163 -1.78 -11.23 3.57
N CYS A 164 -1.99 -9.95 3.31
CA CYS A 164 -0.96 -8.92 3.40
C CYS A 164 -0.81 -8.31 4.81
N THR A 165 -1.70 -8.59 5.76
CA THR A 165 -1.61 -8.12 7.16
C THR A 165 -1.21 -9.24 8.13
N GLU A 166 -1.42 -10.50 7.76
CA GLU A 166 -0.89 -11.65 8.50
C GLU A 166 0.62 -11.86 8.27
N ALA A 167 1.10 -11.59 7.05
CA ALA A 167 2.52 -11.71 6.71
C ALA A 167 3.33 -10.48 7.15
N ASN A 168 4.57 -10.69 7.62
CA ASN A 168 5.53 -9.59 7.77
C ASN A 168 5.91 -9.01 6.38
N LEU A 169 6.44 -7.78 6.34
CA LEU A 169 6.70 -7.12 5.06
C LEU A 169 7.72 -7.90 4.22
N ASN A 170 8.77 -8.43 4.85
CA ASN A 170 9.78 -9.23 4.17
C ASN A 170 9.19 -10.46 3.45
N SER A 171 8.16 -11.09 4.03
CA SER A 171 7.47 -12.23 3.43
C SER A 171 6.65 -11.82 2.20
N ILE A 172 6.02 -10.64 2.24
CA ILE A 172 5.33 -10.05 1.08
C ILE A 172 6.34 -9.72 -0.02
N LEU A 173 7.45 -9.07 0.33
CA LEU A 173 8.53 -8.75 -0.61
C LEU A 173 9.11 -10.01 -1.23
N HIS A 174 9.39 -11.04 -0.43
CA HIS A 174 9.89 -12.33 -0.91
C HIS A 174 8.93 -12.99 -1.90
N TYR A 175 7.64 -13.00 -1.59
CA TYR A 175 6.62 -13.51 -2.49
C TYR A 175 6.57 -12.73 -3.81
N VAL A 176 6.53 -11.40 -3.73
CA VAL A 176 6.53 -10.51 -4.89
C VAL A 176 7.78 -10.75 -5.75
N TYR A 177 8.95 -10.91 -5.12
CA TYR A 177 10.21 -11.03 -5.84
C TYR A 177 10.35 -12.37 -6.55
N LYS A 178 9.83 -13.45 -5.96
CA LYS A 178 9.78 -14.76 -6.60
C LYS A 178 8.78 -14.80 -7.75
N LYS A 179 7.59 -14.21 -7.57
CA LYS A 179 6.48 -14.33 -8.52
C LYS A 179 6.54 -13.32 -9.67
N TYR A 180 7.09 -12.13 -9.41
CA TYR A 180 7.14 -11.01 -10.36
C TYR A 180 8.56 -10.48 -10.53
N PRO A 181 9.52 -11.32 -10.99
CA PRO A 181 10.94 -10.96 -11.04
C PRO A 181 11.24 -9.73 -11.90
N ASP A 182 10.46 -9.48 -12.96
CA ASP A 182 10.63 -8.33 -13.85
C ASP A 182 10.46 -6.99 -13.12
N PHE A 183 9.65 -6.96 -12.07
CA PHE A 183 9.44 -5.79 -11.20
C PHE A 183 10.51 -5.65 -10.11
N THR A 184 11.55 -6.49 -10.11
CA THR A 184 12.63 -6.47 -9.11
C THR A 184 14.01 -6.17 -9.69
N THR A 185 14.08 -5.94 -10.99
CA THR A 185 15.34 -5.71 -11.72
C THR A 185 16.14 -4.51 -11.22
N LYS A 186 15.52 -3.50 -10.59
CA LYS A 186 16.18 -2.34 -9.99
C LYS A 186 16.24 -2.40 -8.45
N SER A 187 15.80 -3.50 -7.84
CA SER A 187 15.73 -3.62 -6.39
C SER A 187 17.13 -3.70 -5.78
N ARG A 188 17.37 -2.86 -4.76
CA ARG A 188 18.63 -2.78 -4.00
C ARG A 188 18.72 -3.86 -2.92
N ILE A 189 17.60 -4.44 -2.52
CA ILE A 189 17.50 -5.46 -1.46
C ILE A 189 17.09 -6.84 -2.01
N ARG A 190 17.18 -7.04 -3.32
CA ARG A 190 16.74 -8.28 -3.99
C ARG A 190 17.42 -9.53 -3.43
N ASP A 191 18.73 -9.50 -3.29
CA ASP A 191 19.52 -10.64 -2.85
C ASP A 191 19.27 -10.98 -1.38
N GLU A 192 19.10 -9.95 -0.55
CA GLU A 192 18.78 -10.07 0.88
C GLU A 192 17.38 -10.68 1.08
N ILE A 193 16.39 -10.19 0.32
CA ILE A 193 15.02 -10.69 0.36
C ILE A 193 14.91 -12.12 -0.18
N LEU A 194 15.55 -12.44 -1.31
CA LEU A 194 15.48 -13.78 -1.90
C LEU A 194 16.36 -14.81 -1.18
N GLY A 195 17.28 -14.34 -0.32
CA GLY A 195 18.19 -15.18 0.43
C GLY A 195 19.17 -15.90 -0.49
N ASN A 196 19.93 -15.17 -1.30
CA ASN A 196 21.03 -15.79 -2.05
C ASN A 196 21.99 -16.46 -1.06
N VAL A 197 21.89 -17.80 -1.03
CA VAL A 197 22.84 -18.73 -0.43
C VAL A 197 24.22 -18.34 -0.95
N LEU A 198 25.11 -17.94 -0.05
CA LEU A 198 26.53 -18.02 -0.32
C LEU A 198 26.79 -19.47 -0.74
N GLN A 199 26.96 -19.71 -2.04
CA GLN A 199 27.57 -20.94 -2.53
C GLN A 199 29.02 -20.88 -2.04
N TYR A 200 29.26 -21.50 -0.88
CA TYR A 200 30.60 -21.85 -0.42
C TYR A 200 31.17 -22.96 -1.30
#